data_AF-A0AAW0JYE2-F1
#
_entry.id   AF-A0AAW0JYE2-F1
#
_cell.length_a   1.000
_cell.length_b   1.000
_cell.length_c   1.000
_cell.angle_alpha   90.00
_cell.angle_beta   90.00
_cell.angle_gamma   90.00
#
_symmetry.space_group_name_H-M   'P 1'
#
loop_
_entity.id
_entity.type
_entity.pdbx_description
1 polymer ?
#
loop_
_entity_poly.entity_id
_entity_poly.type
_entity_poly.pdbx_seq_one_letter_code
_entity_poly.pdbx_strand_id
1 'polypeptide(L)'
;MFFLFNDVLLYTSRGLTASNQFKVHGQLPLYGMTIEESEEEWGVPHCLTLRGQRQSIIVAASSRSEMEKWTEDIQMAIDLAEKSNGPTPELLASSPPDNKSPDEATAADQESEDDLSASRTSLERQAPHRGNTMVHVCWHRNTSVSMVDFSIAVENQLSGNLLRKFKNSNGWQKLWVVFTNFCLFFYKSHQDNHPLASLPLLGYSLTIPSESENIHKDYVFKLHFKSHVYYFRAESEYTFERWMEVIRSATSSASRAHILSHKESHLY
;
A
#
# COMPACT_ATOMS: atom_id res chain seq x y z
N MET A 1 5.09 -9.72 8.71
CA MET A 1 4.71 -8.44 8.08
C MET A 1 4.78 -7.35 9.12
N PHE A 2 5.03 -6.13 8.70
CA PHE A 2 4.98 -4.94 9.55
C PHE A 2 3.92 -3.98 9.00
N PHE A 3 3.21 -3.30 9.89
CA PHE A 3 2.21 -2.28 9.59
C PHE A 3 2.47 -1.08 10.50
N LEU A 4 2.91 0.02 9.92
CA LEU A 4 3.12 1.27 10.64
C LEU A 4 1.83 2.11 10.58
N PHE A 5 1.32 2.44 11.77
CA PHE A 5 0.23 3.40 11.96
C PHE A 5 0.80 4.69 12.58
N ASN A 6 -0.07 5.66 12.86
CA ASN A 6 0.31 6.96 13.43
C ASN A 6 0.82 6.87 14.88
N ASP A 7 0.41 5.86 15.64
CA ASP A 7 0.69 5.71 17.08
C ASP A 7 1.35 4.36 17.43
N VAL A 8 1.25 3.37 16.53
CA VAL A 8 1.71 2.01 16.78
C VAL A 8 2.33 1.36 15.54
N LEU A 9 3.40 0.61 15.75
CA LEU A 9 3.94 -0.33 14.78
C LEU A 9 3.49 -1.76 15.13
N LEU A 10 2.64 -2.36 14.30
CA LEU A 10 2.21 -3.75 14.42
C LEU A 10 3.13 -4.67 13.63
N TYR A 11 3.40 -5.85 14.18
CA TYR A 11 4.11 -6.89 13.44
C TYR A 11 3.46 -8.26 13.61
N THR A 12 3.58 -9.07 12.57
CA THR A 12 2.87 -10.34 12.46
C THR A 12 3.81 -11.53 12.45
N SER A 13 3.31 -12.62 13.01
CA SER A 13 3.84 -13.96 12.80
C SER A 13 3.16 -14.62 11.60
N ARG A 14 3.84 -15.58 10.98
CA ARG A 14 3.28 -16.39 9.91
C ARG A 14 2.23 -17.31 10.51
N GLY A 15 0.98 -17.18 10.07
CA GLY A 15 -0.08 -18.05 10.53
C GLY A 15 -0.07 -19.42 9.84
N LEU A 16 -0.81 -20.37 10.44
CA LEU A 16 -0.73 -21.80 10.10
C LEU A 16 -1.65 -22.21 8.94
N THR A 17 -2.59 -21.36 8.53
CA THR A 17 -3.60 -21.70 7.52
C THR A 17 -3.61 -20.71 6.36
N ALA A 18 -4.07 -21.16 5.19
CA ALA A 18 -4.16 -20.32 3.99
C ALA A 18 -5.14 -19.13 4.14
N SER A 19 -6.11 -19.22 5.05
CA SER A 19 -7.06 -18.16 5.37
C SER A 19 -6.60 -17.21 6.49
N ASN A 20 -5.54 -17.56 7.22
CA ASN A 20 -5.02 -16.77 8.33
C ASN A 20 -3.50 -16.70 8.21
N GLN A 21 -2.99 -16.09 7.13
CA GLN A 21 -1.55 -16.05 6.86
C GLN A 21 -0.81 -15.03 7.75
N PHE A 22 -1.52 -14.01 8.25
CA PHE A 22 -0.95 -12.91 9.03
C PHE A 22 -1.63 -12.85 10.41
N LYS A 23 -0.97 -13.40 11.43
CA LYS A 23 -1.43 -13.30 12.82
C LYS A 23 -0.63 -12.21 13.52
N VAL A 24 -1.31 -11.20 14.07
CA VAL A 24 -0.66 -10.17 14.89
C VAL A 24 0.10 -10.85 16.03
N HIS A 25 1.40 -10.58 16.11
CA HIS A 25 2.29 -11.15 17.11
C HIS A 25 2.52 -10.16 18.24
N GLY A 26 2.73 -8.89 17.90
CA GLY A 26 2.95 -7.84 18.89
C GLY A 26 2.81 -6.46 18.29
N GLN A 27 2.96 -5.47 19.16
CA GLN A 27 2.84 -4.06 18.82
C GLN A 27 3.87 -3.23 19.59
N LEU A 28 4.36 -2.17 18.95
CA LEU A 28 5.29 -1.20 19.53
C LEU A 28 4.64 0.18 19.48
N PRO A 29 4.26 0.77 20.63
CA PRO A 29 3.87 2.18 20.68
C PRO A 29 5.03 3.05 20.19
N LEU A 30 4.73 4.03 19.34
CA LEU A 30 5.74 4.91 18.73
C LEU A 30 6.22 6.02 19.68
N TYR A 31 5.37 6.46 20.60
CA TYR A 31 5.75 7.51 21.55
C TYR A 31 6.94 7.06 22.43
N GLY A 32 8.04 7.82 22.39
CA GLY A 32 9.27 7.49 23.12
C GLY A 32 10.00 6.25 22.59
N MET A 33 9.71 5.83 21.36
CA MET A 33 10.46 4.79 20.67
C MET A 33 11.72 5.39 20.03
N THR A 34 12.82 4.64 19.99
CA THR A 34 14.02 5.03 19.27
C THR A 34 14.41 4.00 18.20
N ILE A 35 15.09 4.47 17.16
CA ILE A 35 15.59 3.65 16.05
C ILE A 35 17.10 3.80 15.99
N GLU A 36 17.80 2.68 15.89
CA GLU A 36 19.26 2.64 15.77
C GLU A 36 19.66 1.72 14.61
N GLU A 37 20.56 2.17 13.75
CA GLU A 37 21.20 1.27 12.78
C GLU A 37 22.10 0.29 13.54
N SER A 38 21.99 -0.99 13.22
CA SER A 38 22.63 -2.04 14.02
C SER A 38 23.29 -3.13 13.16
N GLU A 39 23.63 -2.81 11.91
CA GLU A 39 24.30 -3.74 10.98
C GLU A 39 25.60 -4.31 11.58
N GLU A 40 26.43 -3.45 12.17
CA GLU A 40 27.73 -3.85 12.76
C GLU A 40 27.58 -4.63 14.07
N GLU A 41 26.61 -4.25 14.91
CA GLU A 41 26.33 -4.90 16.20
C GLU A 41 25.88 -6.36 16.02
N TRP A 42 25.00 -6.61 15.04
CA TRP A 42 24.39 -7.93 14.83
C TRP A 42 25.02 -8.72 13.68
N GLY A 43 25.89 -8.11 12.88
CA GLY A 43 26.44 -8.72 11.67
C GLY A 43 25.37 -9.08 10.63
N VAL A 44 24.20 -8.43 10.69
CA VAL A 44 23.07 -8.66 9.77
C VAL A 44 22.96 -7.46 8.84
N PRO A 45 23.02 -7.64 7.51
CA PRO A 45 22.92 -6.53 6.57
C PRO A 45 21.52 -5.91 6.62
N HIS A 46 21.47 -4.59 6.45
CA HIS A 46 20.26 -3.78 6.38
C HIS A 46 19.34 -3.93 7.59
N CYS A 47 19.95 -4.10 8.77
CA CYS A 47 19.23 -4.25 10.01
C CYS A 47 19.28 -3.00 10.90
N LEU A 48 18.16 -2.79 11.57
CA LEU A 48 17.95 -1.74 12.54
C LEU A 48 17.32 -2.31 13.80
N THR A 49 17.59 -1.67 14.93
CA THR A 49 17.03 -1.99 16.23
C THR A 49 15.97 -0.97 16.57
N LEU A 50 14.75 -1.47 16.79
CA LEU A 50 13.59 -0.70 17.23
C LEU A 50 13.47 -0.86 18.73
N ARG A 51 13.81 0.18 19.50
CA ARG A 51 13.74 0.16 20.97
C ARG A 51 12.46 0.87 21.42
N GLY A 52 11.45 0.08 21.78
CA GLY A 52 10.26 0.60 22.46
C GLY A 52 10.48 0.67 23.98
N GLN A 53 9.52 1.26 24.70
CA GLN A 53 9.61 1.45 26.15
C GLN A 53 9.65 0.14 26.96
N ARG A 54 9.03 -0.92 26.43
CA ARG A 54 8.87 -2.22 27.14
C ARG A 54 9.56 -3.38 26.45
N GLN A 55 9.92 -3.23 25.18
CA GLN A 55 10.51 -4.30 24.38
C GLN A 55 11.30 -3.69 23.23
N SER A 56 12.35 -4.38 22.81
CA SER A 56 13.12 -4.06 21.61
C SER A 56 13.05 -5.21 20.62
N ILE A 57 13.06 -4.89 19.33
CA ILE A 57 13.15 -5.88 18.26
C ILE A 57 14.21 -5.46 17.24
N ILE A 58 14.83 -6.44 16.61
CA ILE A 58 15.79 -6.24 15.53
C ILE A 58 15.08 -6.63 14.24
N VAL A 59 15.14 -5.76 13.23
CA VAL A 59 14.45 -5.95 11.95
C VAL A 59 15.46 -5.79 10.83
N ALA A 60 15.49 -6.75 9.90
CA ALA A 60 16.29 -6.66 8.68
C ALA A 60 15.40 -6.38 7.47
N ALA A 61 15.75 -5.36 6.70
CA ALA A 61 15.10 -5.02 5.44
C ALA A 61 15.62 -5.88 4.27
N SER A 62 14.87 -5.90 3.17
CA SER A 62 15.24 -6.66 1.96
C SER A 62 16.32 -5.97 1.11
N SER A 63 16.54 -4.67 1.31
CA SER A 63 17.61 -3.89 0.70
C SER A 63 17.88 -2.63 1.53
N ARG A 64 19.02 -1.98 1.28
CA ARG A 64 19.34 -0.66 1.86
C ARG A 64 18.24 0.37 1.60
N SER A 65 17.69 0.43 0.37
CA SER A 65 16.62 1.38 0.04
C SER A 65 15.32 1.10 0.80
N GLU A 66 14.99 -0.17 1.04
CA GLU A 66 13.84 -0.49 1.89
C GLU A 66 14.11 -0.11 3.35
N MET A 67 15.33 -0.33 3.86
CA MET A 67 15.72 0.09 5.20
C MET A 67 15.55 1.60 5.37
N GLU A 68 16.12 2.39 4.46
CA GLU A 68 16.06 3.85 4.48
C GLU A 68 14.61 4.37 4.49
N LYS A 69 13.73 3.82 3.65
CA LYS A 69 12.30 4.19 3.65
C LYS A 69 11.60 3.87 4.96
N TRP A 70 11.83 2.68 5.52
CA TRP A 70 11.22 2.29 6.78
C TRP A 70 11.74 3.17 7.93
N THR A 71 13.04 3.48 7.96
CA THR A 71 13.62 4.39 8.94
C THR A 71 13.00 5.78 8.85
N GLU A 72 12.91 6.35 7.65
CA GLU A 72 12.29 7.67 7.43
C GLU A 72 10.82 7.69 7.87
N ASP A 73 10.02 6.71 7.43
CA ASP A 73 8.58 6.65 7.75
C ASP A 73 8.34 6.43 9.25
N ILE A 74 9.10 5.55 9.91
CA ILE A 74 8.96 5.31 11.36
C ILE A 74 9.41 6.54 12.14
N GLN A 75 10.56 7.16 11.79
CA GLN A 75 11.05 8.34 12.50
C GLN A 75 10.05 9.50 12.39
N MET A 76 9.52 9.75 11.19
CA MET A 76 8.49 10.76 10.98
C MET A 76 7.24 10.49 11.83
N ALA A 77 6.81 9.22 11.93
CA ALA A 77 5.66 8.84 12.74
C ALA A 77 5.91 9.02 14.25
N ILE A 78 7.13 8.72 14.73
CA ILE A 78 7.54 8.98 16.13
C ILE A 78 7.47 10.48 16.44
N ASP A 79 8.09 11.32 15.60
CA ASP A 79 8.12 12.77 15.79
C ASP A 79 6.71 13.38 15.83
N LEU A 80 5.78 12.85 15.01
CA LEU A 80 4.38 13.25 15.00
C LEU A 80 3.63 12.77 16.24
N ALA A 81 3.88 11.54 16.69
CA ALA A 81 3.28 10.99 17.90
C ALA A 81 3.69 11.79 19.15
N GLU A 82 4.95 12.24 19.23
CA GLU A 82 5.44 13.09 20.32
C GLU A 82 4.77 14.47 20.33
N LYS A 83 4.64 15.11 19.15
CA LYS A 83 3.96 16.40 19.03
C LYS A 83 2.48 16.33 19.40
N SER A 84 1.81 15.23 19.05
CA SER A 84 0.39 15.04 19.35
C SER A 84 0.09 14.77 20.83
N ASN A 85 1.08 14.26 21.58
CA ASN A 85 0.97 13.92 23.01
C ASN A 85 1.72 14.90 23.92
N GLY A 86 2.20 16.02 23.38
CA GLY A 86 2.67 17.15 24.18
C GLY A 86 1.51 17.78 24.99
N PRO A 87 1.80 18.57 26.04
CA PRO A 87 0.75 19.21 26.83
C PRO A 87 -0.08 20.11 25.91
N THR A 88 -1.31 19.72 25.62
CA THR A 88 -2.35 20.64 25.20
C THR A 88 -2.32 21.82 26.17
N PRO A 89 -2.10 23.08 25.73
CA PRO A 89 -2.42 24.21 26.57
C PRO A 89 -3.88 24.05 26.94
N GLU A 90 -4.17 23.93 28.24
CA GLU A 90 -5.51 23.97 28.80
C GLU A 90 -6.16 25.31 28.41
N LEU A 91 -6.70 25.37 27.20
CA LEU A 91 -7.61 26.44 26.81
C LEU A 91 -8.96 26.10 27.43
N LEU A 92 -9.03 26.51 28.70
CA LEU A 92 -10.22 26.92 29.43
C LEU A 92 -11.26 25.81 29.65
N ALA A 93 -11.05 25.12 30.76
CA ALA A 93 -12.13 24.80 31.66
C ALA A 93 -12.96 26.06 31.96
N SER A 94 -14.13 26.18 31.34
CA SER A 94 -15.23 27.01 31.84
C SER A 94 -16.56 26.53 31.28
N SER A 95 -17.01 25.36 31.76
CA SER A 95 -18.44 25.03 31.72
C SER A 95 -19.20 26.09 32.53
N PRO A 96 -20.24 26.75 32.01
CA PRO A 96 -21.11 27.61 32.82
C PRO A 96 -22.01 26.75 33.74
N PRO A 97 -22.40 27.26 34.92
CA PRO A 97 -23.12 26.46 35.90
C PRO A 97 -24.59 26.24 35.53
N ASP A 98 -25.11 25.11 36.00
CA ASP A 98 -26.50 24.66 35.96
C ASP A 98 -27.48 25.71 36.50
N ASN A 99 -28.50 26.04 35.71
CA ASN A 99 -29.73 26.66 36.20
C ASN A 99 -30.87 25.62 36.18
N LYS A 100 -31.27 25.18 37.36
CA LYS A 100 -32.48 24.38 37.61
C LYS A 100 -33.73 25.19 37.31
N SER A 101 -34.73 24.54 36.71
CA SER A 101 -36.14 24.88 36.88
C SER A 101 -36.94 23.60 37.20
N PRO A 102 -37.98 23.66 38.05
CA PRO A 102 -38.66 22.47 38.57
C PRO A 102 -39.99 22.16 37.87
N ASP A 103 -40.44 20.91 38.08
CA ASP A 103 -41.77 20.31 37.88
C ASP A 103 -42.16 19.94 36.43
N GLU A 104 -42.69 18.76 36.09
CA GLU A 104 -43.60 17.87 36.83
C GLU A 104 -43.63 16.42 36.27
N ALA A 105 -43.61 15.45 37.19
CA ALA A 105 -44.23 14.11 37.25
C ALA A 105 -44.43 13.16 36.03
N THR A 106 -43.87 11.95 36.24
CA THR A 106 -44.42 10.58 36.01
C THR A 106 -44.59 10.02 34.59
N ALA A 107 -43.87 8.93 34.25
CA ALA A 107 -44.33 7.55 34.46
C ALA A 107 -43.47 6.49 33.70
N ALA A 108 -43.20 5.40 34.41
CA ALA A 108 -43.03 4.00 33.95
C ALA A 108 -41.71 3.55 33.31
N ASP A 109 -41.03 2.71 34.09
CA ASP A 109 -39.94 1.79 33.74
C ASP A 109 -40.29 0.85 32.58
N GLN A 110 -39.30 0.60 31.70
CA GLN A 110 -39.07 -0.75 31.18
C GLN A 110 -37.65 -0.91 30.63
N GLU A 111 -36.90 -1.81 31.28
CA GLU A 111 -35.60 -2.35 30.88
C GLU A 111 -35.73 -3.23 29.64
N SER A 112 -34.74 -3.21 28.75
CA SER A 112 -34.46 -4.30 27.80
C SER A 112 -33.06 -4.12 27.18
N GLU A 113 -32.08 -4.82 27.75
CA GLU A 113 -30.86 -5.27 27.05
C GLU A 113 -31.21 -6.42 26.09
N ASP A 114 -30.27 -6.77 25.21
CA ASP A 114 -30.28 -7.84 24.19
C ASP A 114 -31.13 -7.62 22.92
N ASP A 115 -30.48 -7.49 21.75
CA ASP A 115 -29.97 -8.65 21.01
C ASP A 115 -29.39 -8.21 19.64
N LEU A 116 -28.06 -8.04 19.57
CA LEU A 116 -27.33 -7.84 18.31
C LEU A 116 -27.15 -9.18 17.60
N SER A 117 -28.19 -9.71 16.96
CA SER A 117 -28.01 -10.76 15.97
C SER A 117 -29.17 -10.85 14.98
N ALA A 118 -28.84 -11.26 13.76
CA ALA A 118 -29.74 -11.61 12.65
C ALA A 118 -30.28 -10.46 11.76
N SER A 119 -29.44 -10.07 10.80
CA SER A 119 -29.86 -10.05 9.40
C SER A 119 -28.72 -10.55 8.51
N ARG A 120 -28.38 -11.83 8.72
CA ARG A 120 -27.55 -12.63 7.80
C ARG A 120 -28.49 -13.51 6.97
N THR A 121 -29.00 -13.03 5.85
CA THR A 121 -29.39 -13.89 4.71
C THR A 121 -29.77 -13.04 3.49
N SER A 122 -28.82 -12.82 2.56
CA SER A 122 -29.03 -12.93 1.10
C SER A 122 -27.82 -12.42 0.29
N LEU A 123 -26.61 -12.88 0.62
CA LEU A 123 -25.52 -12.85 -0.36
C LEU A 123 -25.19 -14.30 -0.68
N GLU A 124 -25.88 -14.79 -1.69
CA GLU A 124 -25.52 -16.00 -2.40
C GLU A 124 -24.03 -15.96 -2.72
N ARG A 125 -23.33 -17.01 -2.29
CA ARG A 125 -21.89 -17.19 -2.44
C ARG A 125 -21.53 -17.26 -3.92
N GLN A 126 -21.29 -16.12 -4.55
CA GLN A 126 -20.28 -16.04 -5.58
C GLN A 126 -18.96 -15.93 -4.85
N ALA A 127 -18.14 -16.99 -4.91
CA ALA A 127 -16.80 -16.96 -4.35
C ALA A 127 -16.08 -15.72 -4.89
N PRO A 128 -15.65 -14.77 -4.03
CA PRO A 128 -14.88 -13.66 -4.54
C PRO A 128 -13.64 -14.27 -5.20
N HIS A 129 -13.40 -13.93 -6.46
CA HIS A 129 -12.08 -14.10 -7.03
C HIS A 129 -11.11 -13.52 -6.01
N ARG A 130 -10.37 -14.40 -5.30
CA ARG A 130 -9.42 -14.00 -4.27
C ARG A 130 -8.27 -13.31 -5.00
N GLY A 131 -8.47 -12.05 -5.36
CA GLY A 131 -7.40 -11.17 -5.80
C GLY A 131 -6.39 -11.11 -4.66
N ASN A 132 -5.13 -11.37 -4.96
CA ASN A 132 -4.06 -11.19 -3.99
C ASN A 132 -4.07 -9.72 -3.56
N THR A 133 -4.41 -9.43 -2.31
CA THR A 133 -4.38 -8.07 -1.80
C THR A 133 -2.94 -7.54 -1.81
N MET A 134 -2.76 -6.23 -1.76
CA MET A 134 -1.43 -5.61 -1.72
C MET A 134 -0.56 -6.15 -0.57
N VAL A 135 -1.18 -6.49 0.56
CA VAL A 135 -0.49 -7.16 1.69
C VAL A 135 0.18 -8.47 1.26
N HIS A 136 -0.52 -9.30 0.48
CA HIS A 136 0.03 -10.56 -0.02
C HIS A 136 1.14 -10.30 -1.06
N VAL A 137 0.99 -9.28 -1.90
CA VAL A 137 2.02 -8.90 -2.88
C VAL A 137 3.29 -8.44 -2.16
N CYS A 138 3.18 -7.55 -1.19
CA CYS A 138 4.27 -7.07 -0.34
C CYS A 138 4.97 -8.23 0.38
N TRP A 139 4.20 -9.14 0.98
CA TRP A 139 4.73 -10.33 1.65
C TRP A 139 5.55 -11.23 0.72
N HIS A 140 5.04 -11.53 -0.47
CA HIS A 140 5.72 -12.43 -1.42
C HIS A 140 6.85 -11.77 -2.22
N ARG A 141 6.93 -10.45 -2.22
CA ARG A 141 7.96 -9.68 -2.95
C ARG A 141 8.93 -8.96 -2.03
N ASN A 142 8.78 -9.09 -0.71
CA ASN A 142 9.62 -8.45 0.30
C ASN A 142 9.76 -6.94 0.05
N THR A 143 8.63 -6.28 -0.18
CA THR A 143 8.53 -4.85 -0.47
C THR A 143 7.44 -4.19 0.37
N SER A 144 7.50 -2.88 0.51
CA SER A 144 6.55 -2.06 1.26
C SER A 144 5.72 -1.15 0.33
N VAL A 145 4.57 -0.69 0.85
CA VAL A 145 3.71 0.33 0.23
C VAL A 145 3.24 1.24 1.33
N SER A 146 3.47 2.54 1.17
CA SER A 146 3.02 3.59 2.09
C SER A 146 1.69 4.20 1.66
N MET A 147 1.12 5.02 2.53
CA MET A 147 -0.06 5.84 2.18
C MET A 147 0.24 6.85 1.07
N VAL A 148 1.48 7.37 0.99
CA VAL A 148 1.91 8.26 -0.10
C VAL A 148 1.86 7.50 -1.43
N ASP A 149 2.36 6.27 -1.46
CA ASP A 149 2.32 5.43 -2.67
C ASP A 149 0.86 5.17 -3.10
N PHE A 150 -0.05 4.90 -2.15
CA PHE A 150 -1.47 4.74 -2.45
C PHE A 150 -2.08 6.00 -3.08
N SER A 151 -1.78 7.19 -2.56
CA SER A 151 -2.27 8.46 -3.11
C SER A 151 -1.84 8.63 -4.57
N ILE A 152 -0.54 8.40 -4.85
CA ILE A 152 0.03 8.50 -6.19
C ILE A 152 -0.63 7.47 -7.14
N ALA A 153 -0.89 6.25 -6.67
CA ALA A 153 -1.52 5.21 -7.48
C ALA A 153 -2.99 5.52 -7.82
N VAL A 154 -3.70 6.24 -6.94
CA VAL A 154 -5.09 6.69 -7.20
C VAL A 154 -5.11 7.78 -8.27
N GLU A 155 -4.18 8.74 -8.21
CA GLU A 155 -4.07 9.81 -9.21
C GLU A 155 -3.65 9.29 -10.59
N ASN A 156 -2.94 8.17 -10.64
CA ASN A 156 -2.39 7.58 -11.87
C ASN A 156 -3.23 6.42 -12.43
N GLN A 157 -4.53 6.40 -12.18
CA GLN A 157 -5.39 5.40 -12.82
C GLN A 157 -5.51 5.64 -14.33
N LEU A 158 -5.46 4.56 -15.10
CA LEU A 158 -5.55 4.63 -16.56
C LEU A 158 -6.25 3.40 -17.11
N SER A 159 -7.11 3.59 -18.11
CA SER A 159 -7.71 2.49 -18.86
C SER A 159 -7.57 2.73 -20.35
N GLY A 160 -7.40 1.66 -21.12
CA GLY A 160 -7.24 1.78 -22.56
C GLY A 160 -6.94 0.46 -23.26
N ASN A 161 -6.91 0.51 -24.59
CA ASN A 161 -6.54 -0.64 -25.40
C ASN A 161 -5.02 -0.80 -25.46
N LEU A 162 -4.54 -2.00 -25.21
CA LEU A 162 -3.15 -2.39 -25.46
C LEU A 162 -3.10 -3.73 -26.17
N LEU A 163 -2.05 -3.96 -26.95
CA LEU A 163 -1.71 -5.30 -27.40
C LEU A 163 -0.70 -5.89 -26.43
N ARG A 164 -0.93 -7.12 -25.95
CA ARG A 164 -0.01 -7.86 -25.08
C ARG A 164 0.63 -9.03 -25.82
N LYS A 165 1.91 -9.27 -25.57
CA LYS A 165 2.66 -10.45 -26.02
C LYS A 165 3.51 -11.00 -24.87
N PHE A 166 3.51 -12.31 -24.69
CA PHE A 166 4.45 -13.01 -23.80
C PHE A 166 5.76 -13.28 -24.53
N LYS A 167 6.87 -13.39 -23.78
CA LYS A 167 8.21 -13.66 -24.34
C LYS A 167 8.24 -14.80 -25.36
N ASN A 168 7.62 -15.93 -25.03
CA ASN A 168 7.66 -17.14 -25.84
C ASN A 168 6.39 -17.34 -26.70
N SER A 169 5.54 -16.31 -26.82
CA SER A 169 4.31 -16.39 -27.63
C SER A 169 4.54 -15.73 -28.98
N ASN A 170 4.02 -16.28 -30.07
CA ASN A 170 4.20 -15.70 -31.41
C ASN A 170 3.20 -14.57 -31.72
N GLY A 171 2.05 -14.53 -31.02
CA GLY A 171 0.96 -13.60 -31.30
C GLY A 171 0.90 -12.40 -30.35
N TRP A 172 0.26 -11.33 -30.85
CA TRP A 172 -0.18 -10.19 -30.04
C TRP A 172 -1.68 -10.33 -29.75
N GLN A 173 -2.06 -10.10 -28.51
CA GLN A 173 -3.45 -10.16 -28.06
C GLN A 173 -3.94 -8.74 -27.74
N LYS A 174 -4.95 -8.24 -28.47
CA LYS A 174 -5.61 -6.98 -28.14
C LYS A 174 -6.49 -7.18 -26.90
N LEU A 175 -6.33 -6.31 -25.91
CA LEU A 175 -7.04 -6.35 -24.64
C LEU A 175 -7.48 -4.94 -24.26
N TRP A 176 -8.61 -4.84 -23.55
CA TRP A 176 -8.90 -3.67 -22.75
C TRP A 176 -8.18 -3.81 -21.42
N VAL A 177 -7.36 -2.84 -21.06
CA VAL A 177 -6.49 -2.88 -19.88
C VAL A 177 -6.89 -1.77 -18.94
N VAL A 178 -7.04 -2.09 -17.66
CA VAL A 178 -7.30 -1.15 -16.58
C VAL A 178 -6.11 -1.21 -15.62
N PHE A 179 -5.50 -0.06 -15.36
CA PHE A 179 -4.46 0.10 -14.35
C PHE A 179 -5.01 0.85 -13.15
N THR A 180 -5.04 0.16 -12.01
CA THR A 180 -5.46 0.70 -10.72
C THR A 180 -4.86 -0.14 -9.60
N ASN A 181 -4.67 0.44 -8.41
CA ASN A 181 -4.15 -0.27 -7.23
C ASN A 181 -2.86 -1.07 -7.51
N PHE A 182 -1.89 -0.44 -8.18
CA PHE A 182 -0.60 -1.05 -8.57
C PHE A 182 -0.73 -2.31 -9.43
N CYS A 183 -1.86 -2.51 -10.11
CA CYS A 183 -2.17 -3.75 -10.83
C CYS A 183 -2.75 -3.46 -12.21
N LEU A 184 -2.35 -4.26 -13.20
CA LEU A 184 -3.03 -4.31 -14.50
C LEU A 184 -4.11 -5.37 -14.48
N PHE A 185 -5.32 -5.00 -14.86
CA PHE A 185 -6.45 -5.91 -15.08
C PHE A 185 -6.73 -6.01 -16.56
N PHE A 186 -6.84 -7.23 -17.07
CA PHE A 186 -7.01 -7.51 -18.50
C PHE A 186 -8.43 -7.97 -18.78
N TYR A 187 -9.10 -7.33 -19.74
CA TYR A 187 -10.45 -7.66 -20.18
C TYR A 187 -10.44 -7.97 -21.68
N LYS A 188 -11.41 -8.75 -22.16
CA LYS A 188 -11.56 -9.02 -23.60
C LYS A 188 -12.12 -7.79 -24.31
N SER A 189 -13.05 -7.08 -23.67
CA SER A 189 -13.68 -5.85 -24.12
C SER A 189 -13.87 -4.87 -22.95
N HIS A 190 -14.09 -3.59 -23.27
CA HIS A 190 -14.41 -2.55 -22.29
C HIS A 190 -15.78 -2.71 -21.63
N GLN A 191 -16.65 -3.58 -22.18
CA GLN A 191 -17.99 -3.86 -21.65
C GLN A 191 -18.01 -5.07 -20.70
N ASP A 192 -16.88 -5.75 -20.53
CA ASP A 192 -16.81 -6.93 -19.68
C ASP A 192 -16.77 -6.55 -18.19
N ASN A 193 -17.57 -7.24 -17.37
CA ASN A 193 -17.66 -6.98 -15.93
C ASN A 193 -16.60 -7.71 -15.09
N HIS A 194 -15.85 -8.65 -15.68
CA HIS A 194 -14.86 -9.46 -14.98
C HIS A 194 -13.55 -9.52 -15.76
N PRO A 195 -12.39 -9.34 -15.10
CA PRO A 195 -11.10 -9.44 -15.75
C PRO A 195 -10.77 -10.90 -16.07
N LEU A 196 -10.15 -11.12 -17.23
CA LEU A 196 -9.54 -12.39 -17.63
C LEU A 196 -8.36 -12.77 -16.73
N ALA A 197 -7.59 -11.76 -16.31
CA ALA A 197 -6.41 -11.92 -15.48
C ALA A 197 -6.02 -10.58 -14.84
N SER A 198 -5.16 -10.65 -13.83
CA SER A 198 -4.55 -9.50 -13.16
C SER A 198 -3.04 -9.66 -13.06
N LEU A 199 -2.29 -8.55 -13.13
CA LEU A 199 -0.83 -8.51 -13.00
C LEU A 199 -0.42 -7.42 -12.00
N PRO A 200 -0.13 -7.77 -10.74
CA PRO A 200 0.39 -6.83 -9.76
C PRO A 200 1.81 -6.39 -10.15
N LEU A 201 2.08 -5.09 -10.14
CA LEU A 201 3.27 -4.48 -10.72
C LEU A 201 4.41 -4.20 -9.73
N LEU A 202 4.20 -4.32 -8.41
CA LEU A 202 5.27 -4.04 -7.43
C LEU A 202 6.56 -4.84 -7.70
N GLY A 203 7.67 -4.15 -7.91
CA GLY A 203 8.96 -4.79 -8.20
C GLY A 203 9.16 -5.22 -9.66
N TYR A 204 8.18 -5.02 -10.56
CA TYR A 204 8.46 -5.12 -12.00
C TYR A 204 9.37 -3.97 -12.43
N SER A 205 10.29 -4.22 -13.36
CA SER A 205 11.03 -3.20 -14.07
C SER A 205 10.28 -2.82 -15.35
N LEU A 206 10.08 -1.53 -15.58
CA LEU A 206 9.52 -0.98 -16.81
C LEU A 206 10.64 -0.48 -17.72
N THR A 207 10.80 -1.10 -18.89
CA THR A 207 11.82 -0.72 -19.87
C THR A 207 11.25 -0.72 -21.29
N ILE A 208 12.07 -0.34 -22.27
CA ILE A 208 11.80 -0.58 -23.69
C ILE A 208 12.47 -1.91 -24.09
N PRO A 209 11.92 -2.72 -25.02
CA PRO A 209 12.59 -3.92 -25.51
C PRO A 209 13.94 -3.59 -26.18
N SER A 210 14.95 -4.43 -25.98
CA SER A 210 16.22 -4.28 -26.70
C SER A 210 16.13 -4.85 -28.12
N GLU A 211 17.03 -4.42 -29.01
CA GLU A 211 17.07 -4.90 -30.40
C GLU A 211 17.20 -6.43 -30.50
N SER A 212 17.97 -7.04 -29.59
CA SER A 212 18.15 -8.49 -29.50
C SER A 212 16.87 -9.29 -29.21
N GLU A 213 15.81 -8.63 -28.71
CA GLU A 213 14.51 -9.26 -28.45
C GLU A 213 13.62 -9.33 -29.70
N ASN A 214 14.10 -8.77 -30.81
CA ASN A 214 13.50 -8.87 -32.15
C ASN A 214 12.02 -8.45 -32.21
N ILE A 215 11.68 -7.39 -31.48
CA ILE A 215 10.33 -6.82 -31.42
C ILE A 215 10.20 -5.70 -32.48
N HIS A 216 9.75 -6.05 -33.68
CA HIS A 216 9.57 -5.08 -34.78
C HIS A 216 8.20 -4.39 -34.75
N LYS A 217 7.91 -3.67 -33.67
CA LYS A 217 6.73 -2.80 -33.56
C LYS A 217 7.08 -1.53 -32.80
N ASP A 218 6.52 -0.42 -33.24
CA ASP A 218 6.63 0.85 -32.54
C ASP A 218 5.78 0.87 -31.27
N TYR A 219 6.13 1.78 -30.36
CA TYR A 219 5.36 2.09 -29.15
C TYR A 219 5.20 0.89 -28.20
N VAL A 220 6.29 0.12 -28.05
CA VAL A 220 6.33 -1.08 -27.20
C VAL A 220 7.10 -0.81 -25.92
N PHE A 221 6.49 -1.16 -24.80
CA PHE A 221 7.13 -1.24 -23.51
C PHE A 221 7.17 -2.68 -22.98
N LYS A 222 8.12 -2.92 -22.07
CA LYS A 222 8.43 -4.20 -21.49
C LYS A 222 8.29 -4.12 -19.97
N LEU A 223 7.54 -5.07 -19.43
CA LEU A 223 7.46 -5.33 -18.00
C LEU A 223 8.17 -6.64 -17.70
N HIS A 224 9.19 -6.58 -16.84
CA HIS A 224 10.01 -7.72 -16.46
C HIS A 224 10.10 -7.85 -14.94
N PHE A 225 9.93 -9.08 -14.45
CA PHE A 225 10.15 -9.42 -13.05
C PHE A 225 10.63 -10.87 -12.94
N LYS A 226 11.88 -11.06 -12.52
CA LYS A 226 12.51 -12.39 -12.43
C LYS A 226 12.41 -13.13 -13.79
N SER A 227 11.74 -14.28 -13.85
CA SER A 227 11.55 -15.03 -15.09
C SER A 227 10.37 -14.53 -15.94
N HIS A 228 9.52 -13.65 -15.41
CA HIS A 228 8.32 -13.18 -16.10
C HIS A 228 8.63 -11.96 -16.97
N VAL A 229 8.29 -12.05 -18.26
CA VAL A 229 8.49 -10.97 -19.24
C VAL A 229 7.22 -10.81 -20.08
N TYR A 230 6.72 -9.58 -20.13
CA TYR A 230 5.56 -9.17 -20.90
C TYR A 230 5.91 -7.96 -21.77
N TYR A 231 5.40 -7.96 -22.99
CA TYR A 231 5.46 -6.83 -23.90
C TYR A 231 4.08 -6.26 -24.11
N PHE A 232 4.00 -4.93 -24.14
CA PHE A 232 2.77 -4.20 -24.35
C PHE A 232 3.00 -3.15 -25.44
N ARG A 233 2.07 -3.05 -26.38
CA ARG A 233 2.13 -2.09 -27.47
C ARG A 233 0.92 -1.16 -27.40
N ALA A 234 1.18 0.14 -27.33
CA ALA A 234 0.15 1.17 -27.42
C ALA A 234 -0.17 1.52 -28.88
N GLU A 235 -1.23 2.30 -29.09
CA GLU A 235 -1.70 2.64 -30.44
C GLU A 235 -0.98 3.85 -31.05
N SER A 236 -0.47 4.74 -30.22
CA SER A 236 0.19 5.99 -30.59
C SER A 236 1.35 6.32 -29.65
N GLU A 237 2.21 7.25 -30.06
CA GLU A 237 3.28 7.79 -29.23
C GLU A 237 2.74 8.39 -27.92
N TYR A 238 1.72 9.25 -28.00
CA TYR A 238 1.08 9.84 -26.83
C TYR A 238 0.58 8.79 -25.83
N THR A 239 -0.15 7.77 -26.31
CA THR A 239 -0.68 6.73 -25.42
C THR A 239 0.43 5.87 -24.84
N PHE A 240 1.50 5.60 -25.60
CA PHE A 240 2.68 4.92 -25.11
C PHE A 240 3.36 5.68 -23.98
N GLU A 241 3.61 6.97 -24.16
CA GLU A 241 4.21 7.82 -23.13
C GLU A 241 3.33 7.86 -21.88
N ARG A 242 2.02 8.03 -22.05
CA ARG A 242 1.08 8.06 -20.93
C ARG A 242 1.02 6.74 -20.16
N TRP A 243 1.01 5.60 -20.85
CA TRP A 243 1.08 4.28 -20.22
C TRP A 243 2.41 4.08 -19.46
N MET A 244 3.52 4.48 -20.05
CA MET A 244 4.83 4.41 -19.41
C MET A 244 4.90 5.27 -18.16
N GLU A 245 4.35 6.48 -18.20
CA GLU A 245 4.28 7.43 -17.09
C GLU A 245 3.54 6.83 -15.88
N VAL A 246 2.28 6.42 -16.07
CA VAL A 246 1.46 5.91 -14.96
C VAL A 246 1.95 4.57 -14.42
N ILE A 247 2.51 3.70 -15.26
CA ILE A 247 3.06 2.43 -14.79
C ILE A 247 4.35 2.67 -14.00
N ARG A 248 5.19 3.62 -14.44
CA ARG A 248 6.45 3.94 -13.77
C ARG A 248 6.22 4.38 -12.33
N SER A 249 5.16 5.13 -12.05
CA SER A 249 4.83 5.57 -10.69
C SER A 249 4.49 4.43 -9.73
N ALA A 250 4.08 3.26 -10.23
CA ALA A 250 3.84 2.06 -9.42
C ALA A 250 5.00 1.05 -9.41
N THR A 251 5.87 1.08 -10.41
CA THR A 251 7.00 0.13 -10.51
C THR A 251 8.27 0.63 -9.86
N SER A 252 8.51 1.93 -9.89
CA SER A 252 9.74 2.55 -9.37
C SER A 252 9.54 2.97 -7.93
N SER A 253 9.96 2.13 -6.99
CA SER A 253 9.99 2.47 -5.57
C SER A 253 11.11 3.47 -5.20
N ALA A 254 11.79 4.08 -6.17
CA ALA A 254 13.14 4.62 -6.03
C ALA A 254 13.25 6.16 -6.03
N SER A 255 12.16 6.92 -5.93
CA SER A 255 12.29 8.39 -5.99
C SER A 255 11.23 9.14 -5.18
N ARG A 256 11.18 8.92 -3.86
CA ARG A 256 10.57 9.93 -2.96
C ARG A 256 11.39 11.23 -2.91
N ALA A 257 12.66 11.19 -3.34
CA ALA A 257 13.57 12.34 -3.38
C ALA A 257 13.05 13.55 -4.17
N HIS A 258 12.13 13.37 -5.12
CA HIS A 258 11.62 14.49 -5.94
C HIS A 258 10.38 15.20 -5.38
N ILE A 259 9.64 14.61 -4.44
CA ILE A 259 8.38 15.21 -3.95
C ILE A 259 8.64 16.22 -2.83
N LEU A 260 9.64 15.99 -1.98
CA LEU A 260 10.00 16.92 -0.90
C LEU A 260 10.70 18.19 -1.44
N SER A 261 11.48 18.07 -2.52
CA SER A 261 12.16 19.22 -3.15
C SER A 261 11.19 20.24 -3.77
N HIS A 262 10.00 19.82 -4.22
CA HIS A 262 9.06 20.71 -4.90
C HIS A 262 8.15 21.50 -3.96
N LYS A 263 8.15 21.18 -2.65
CA LYS A 263 7.41 21.94 -1.62
C LYS A 263 8.23 23.06 -0.97
N GLU A 264 9.57 22.99 -1.01
CA GLU A 264 10.43 24.07 -0.49
C GLU A 264 10.60 25.25 -1.47
N SER A 265 10.33 25.06 -2.76
CA SER A 265 10.55 26.07 -3.79
C SER A 265 9.44 27.12 -3.93
N HIS A 266 8.38 27.07 -3.11
CA HIS A 266 7.27 28.03 -3.13
C HIS A 266 7.15 28.91 -1.87
N LEU A 267 8.21 28.97 -1.05
CA LEU A 267 8.27 29.83 0.12
C LEU A 267 9.45 30.81 0.03
N TYR A 268 9.57 31.57 -1.05
CA TYR A 268 10.29 32.85 -1.07
C TYR A 268 9.73 33.78 -2.15
#